data_AF-A0A3B8WS81-F1
#
_entry.id   AF-A0A3B8WS81-F1
#
_cell.length_a   1.000
_cell.length_b   1.000
_cell.length_c   1.000
_cell.angle_alpha   90.00
_cell.angle_beta   90.00
_cell.angle_gamma   90.00
#
_symmetry.space_group_name_H-M   'P 1'
#
loop_
_entity.id
_entity.type
_entity.pdbx_description
1 polymer ?
#
loop_
_entity_poly.entity_id
_entity_poly.type
_entity_poly.pdbx_seq_one_letter_code
_entity_poly.pdbx_strand_id
1 'polypeptide(L)' 'MVEITELGYIGISVSDAEAWKAYATEVVGFELVEEDGETDRFYLRMDEMHHRIVVITVGVDDDTVVHLIHA' A
#
# COMPACT_ATOMS: atom_id res chain seq x y z
N MET A 1 -5.51 20.60 20.88
CA MET A 1 -5.56 19.16 21.15
C MET A 1 -5.43 18.49 19.80
N VAL A 2 -4.53 17.51 19.65
CA VAL A 2 -4.31 16.80 18.38
C VAL A 2 -5.13 15.52 18.43
N GLU A 3 -5.91 15.27 17.39
CA GLU A 3 -6.80 14.12 17.29
C GLU A 3 -6.52 13.36 15.98
N ILE A 4 -6.73 12.05 16.02
CA ILE A 4 -6.66 11.19 14.82
C ILE A 4 -7.95 11.41 14.04
N THR A 5 -7.83 11.78 12.78
CA THR A 5 -8.99 12.08 11.92
C THR A 5 -9.31 10.95 10.95
N GLU A 6 -8.30 10.19 10.52
CA GLU A 6 -8.47 9.08 9.58
C GLU A 6 -7.33 8.06 9.63
N LEU A 7 -7.58 6.88 9.06
CA LEU A 7 -6.54 5.94 8.70
C LEU A 7 -5.88 6.43 7.39
N GLY A 8 -4.68 6.99 7.50
CA GLY A 8 -3.99 7.59 6.37
C GLY A 8 -3.58 6.58 5.31
N TYR A 9 -2.82 5.55 5.71
CA TYR A 9 -2.43 4.44 4.84
C TYR A 9 -2.10 3.17 5.63
N ILE A 10 -2.11 2.03 4.94
CA ILE A 10 -1.64 0.74 5.47
C ILE A 10 -0.42 0.25 4.69
N GLY A 11 0.54 -0.34 5.38
CA GLY A 11 1.64 -1.09 4.78
C GLY A 11 1.37 -2.59 4.92
N ILE A 12 1.54 -3.36 3.86
CA ILE A 12 1.46 -4.83 3.92
C ILE A 12 2.73 -5.43 3.32
N SER A 13 3.27 -6.46 3.96
CA SER A 13 4.27 -7.35 3.36
C SER A 13 3.53 -8.45 2.61
N VAL A 14 4.02 -8.82 1.43
CA VAL A 14 3.39 -9.86 0.63
C VAL A 14 4.43 -10.86 0.14
N SER A 15 4.06 -12.13 0.18
CA SER A 15 4.88 -13.24 -0.31
C SER A 15 4.91 -13.35 -1.84
N ASP A 16 3.87 -12.87 -2.53
CA ASP A 16 3.76 -12.85 -4.00
C ASP A 16 3.29 -11.47 -4.50
N ALA A 17 4.26 -10.66 -4.94
CA ALA A 17 4.02 -9.31 -5.43
C ALA A 17 3.20 -9.27 -6.73
N GLU A 18 3.44 -10.21 -7.65
CA GLU A 18 2.79 -10.21 -8.96
C GLU A 18 1.31 -10.61 -8.83
N ALA A 19 1.01 -11.60 -7.98
CA ALA A 19 -0.37 -11.95 -7.66
C ALA A 19 -1.13 -10.78 -7.03
N TRP A 20 -0.48 -10.03 -6.13
CA TRP A 20 -1.07 -8.84 -5.51
C TRP A 20 -1.31 -7.71 -6.51
N LYS A 21 -0.37 -7.44 -7.42
CA LYS A 21 -0.54 -6.45 -8.49
C LYS A 21 -1.76 -6.78 -9.36
N ALA A 22 -1.87 -8.04 -9.81
CA ALA A 22 -2.99 -8.48 -10.63
C ALA A 22 -4.33 -8.37 -9.86
N TYR A 23 -4.39 -8.87 -8.63
CA TYR A 23 -5.60 -8.79 -7.82
C TYR A 23 -6.03 -7.34 -7.55
N ALA A 24 -5.10 -6.50 -7.10
CA ALA A 24 -5.37 -5.11 -6.75
C ALA A 24 -5.85 -4.30 -7.95
N THR A 25 -5.23 -4.48 -9.13
CA THR A 25 -5.54 -3.68 -10.32
C THR A 25 -6.71 -4.23 -11.13
N GLU A 26 -6.80 -5.56 -11.30
CA GLU A 26 -7.79 -6.18 -12.19
C GLU A 26 -9.11 -6.54 -11.48
N VAL A 27 -9.06 -6.86 -10.18
CA VAL A 27 -10.25 -7.26 -9.42
C VAL A 27 -10.79 -6.11 -8.58
N VAL A 28 -9.93 -5.45 -7.82
CA VAL A 28 -10.34 -4.37 -6.90
C VAL A 28 -10.44 -3.03 -7.64
N GLY A 29 -9.59 -2.80 -8.63
CA GLY A 29 -9.57 -1.56 -9.41
C GLY A 29 -8.70 -0.45 -8.81
N PHE A 30 -7.71 -0.79 -8.00
CA PHE A 30 -6.70 0.17 -7.56
C PHE A 30 -5.78 0.57 -8.70
N GLU A 31 -5.29 1.81 -8.62
CA GLU A 31 -4.22 2.25 -9.49
C GLU A 31 -2.87 1.84 -8.89
N LEU A 32 -2.09 1.10 -9.68
CA LEU A 32 -0.72 0.73 -9.34
C LEU A 32 0.21 1.91 -9.59
N VAL A 33 1.00 2.27 -8.57
CA VAL A 33 2.03 3.31 -8.64
C VAL A 33 3.36 2.67 -8.28
N GLU A 34 4.34 2.78 -9.18
CA GLU A 34 5.72 2.33 -8.99
C GLU A 34 6.63 3.56 -9.10
N GLU A 35 7.57 3.70 -8.16
CA GLU A 35 8.53 4.80 -8.15
C GLU A 35 9.89 4.33 -8.67
N ASP A 36 10.52 5.17 -9.51
CA ASP A 36 11.84 4.88 -10.06
C ASP A 36 12.89 4.75 -8.94
N GLY A 37 13.52 3.58 -8.85
CA GLY A 37 14.57 3.29 -7.87
C GLY A 37 14.10 2.55 -6.62
N GLU A 38 12.80 2.35 -6.45
CA GLU A 38 12.24 1.48 -5.41
C GLU A 38 11.96 0.10 -6.00
N THR A 39 12.67 -0.92 -5.52
CA THR A 39 12.49 -2.32 -5.97
C THR A 39 11.88 -3.22 -4.89
N ASP A 40 11.78 -2.71 -3.66
CA ASP A 40 11.30 -3.43 -2.48
C ASP A 40 9.82 -3.17 -2.17
N ARG A 41 9.14 -2.36 -2.97
CA ARG A 41 7.74 -1.98 -2.76
C ARG A 41 7.05 -1.48 -4.02
N PHE A 42 5.73 -1.43 -3.95
CA PHE A 42 4.87 -0.67 -4.85
C PHE A 42 3.71 -0.08 -4.06
N TYR A 43 2.96 0.83 -4.67
CA TYR A 43 1.89 1.56 -4.03
C TYR A 43 0.56 1.32 -4.74
N LEU A 44 -0.52 1.34 -3.96
CA LEU A 44 -1.88 1.28 -4.49
C LEU A 44 -2.62 2.55 -4.09
N ARG A 45 -3.13 3.24 -5.12
CA ARG A 45 -3.92 4.47 -4.98
C ARG A 45 -5.39 4.19 -5.26
N MET A 46 -6.25 4.86 -4.49
CA MET A 46 -7.72 4.77 -4.60
C MET A 46 -8.44 6.12 -4.65
N ASP A 47 -7.74 7.22 -4.36
CA ASP A 47 -8.27 8.58 -4.34
C ASP A 47 -7.18 9.60 -4.73
N GLU A 48 -7.37 10.88 -4.41
CA GLU A 48 -6.44 11.96 -4.77
C GLU A 48 -5.13 11.95 -3.96
N MET A 49 -5.01 11.11 -2.93
CA MET A 49 -3.75 10.96 -2.17
C MET A 49 -2.73 10.13 -2.96
N HIS A 50 -1.43 10.31 -2.67
CA HIS A 50 -0.37 9.60 -3.39
C HIS A 50 -0.57 8.07 -3.39
N HIS A 51 -0.95 7.52 -2.24
CA HIS A 51 -1.35 6.13 -2.06
C HIS A 51 -2.18 5.99 -0.79
N ARG A 52 -2.90 4.88 -0.68
CA ARG A 52 -3.54 4.44 0.58
C ARG A 52 -2.98 3.10 1.07
N ILE A 53 -2.29 2.35 0.21
CA ILE A 53 -1.63 1.10 0.57
C ILE A 53 -0.19 1.12 0.04
N VAL A 54 0.76 0.76 0.90
CA VAL A 54 2.14 0.42 0.53
C VAL A 54 2.26 -1.10 0.57
N VAL A 55 2.74 -1.71 -0.51
CA VAL A 55 2.97 -3.14 -0.57
C VAL A 55 4.47 -3.39 -0.61
N ILE A 56 5.00 -4.03 0.42
CA ILE A 56 6.41 -4.35 0.59
C ILE A 56 6.64 -5.77 0.06
N THR A 57 7.59 -5.92 -0.85
CA THR A 57 7.87 -7.17 -1.58
C THR A 57 9.04 -7.95 -0.98
N VAL A 58 9.68 -7.40 0.05
CA VAL A 58 10.85 -8.01 0.71
C VAL A 58 10.41 -8.63 2.02
N GLY A 59 9.90 -9.85 1.95
CA GLY A 59 9.42 -10.62 3.09
C GLY A 59 8.94 -12.00 2.64
N VAL A 60 9.09 -13.00 3.51
CA VAL A 60 8.58 -14.37 3.27
C VAL A 60 7.18 -14.59 3.85
N ASP A 61 6.66 -13.62 4.60
CA ASP A 61 5.38 -13.71 5.32
C ASP A 61 4.46 -12.51 4.99
N ASP A 62 3.15 -12.80 5.00
CA ASP A 62 2.09 -11.82 4.76
C ASP A 62 1.73 -11.11 6.09
N ASP A 63 2.41 -10.00 6.39
CA ASP A 63 2.23 -9.21 7.62
C ASP A 63 1.67 -7.81 7.36
N THR A 64 0.87 -7.26 8.28
CA THR A 64 0.26 -5.92 8.15
C THR A 64 0.83 -4.92 9.16
N VAL A 65 1.22 -3.74 8.67
CA VAL A 65 1.63 -2.56 9.45
C VAL A 65 0.65 -1.42 9.18
N VAL A 66 0.07 -0.81 10.23
CA VAL A 66 -0.96 0.23 10.09
C VAL A 66 -0.39 1.60 10.48
N HIS A 67 -0.57 2.62 9.63
CA HIS A 67 -0.12 4.00 9.93
C HIS A 67 -1.30 4.98 9.99
N LEU A 68 -1.47 5.62 11.16
CA LEU A 68 -2.55 6.58 11.42
C LEU A 68 -2.01 8.01 11.31
N ILE A 69 -2.76 8.92 10.67
CA ILE A 69 -2.37 10.33 10.55
C ILE A 69 -3.15 11.20 11.55
N HIS A 70 -2.51 12.30 11.96
CA HIS A 70 -3.10 13.32 12.82
C HIS A 70 -3.37 14.57 11.99
N ALA A 71 -4.49 15.26 12.27
CA ALA A 71 -4.78 16.58 11.69
C ALA A 71 -4.07 17.72 12.44
#